data_AF-X1P7K0-F1
#
_entry.id   AF-X1P7K0-F1
#
_cell.length_a   1.000
_cell.length_b   1.000
_cell.length_c   1.000
_cell.angle_alpha   90.00
_cell.angle_beta   90.00
_cell.angle_gamma   90.00
#
_symmetry.space_group_name_H-M   'P 1'
#
loop_
_entity.id
_entity.type
_entity.pdbx_description
1 polymer ?
#
loop_
_entity_poly.entity_id
_entity_poly.type
_entity_poly.pdbx_seq_one_letter_code
_entity_poly.pdbx_strand_id
1 'polypeptide(L)'
;KGEYIGLSDGKVRVISDDVVDATIDLVRDIASSTEEVITFYTGKDAIPEDNETIKKKLKKYFPKMDIEMHKGGQPLYPYIFSIE
;
A
#
# COMPACT_ATOMS: atom_id res chain seq x y z
N LYS A 1 -18.82 3.59 4.32
CA LYS A 1 -17.71 4.32 4.97
C LYS A 1 -17.05 3.36 5.93
N GLY A 2 -15.81 2.99 5.67
CA GLY A 2 -15.07 2.03 6.48
C GLY A 2 -13.76 2.68 6.90
N GLU A 3 -13.35 2.46 8.15
CA GLU A 3 -12.04 2.86 8.63
C GLU A 3 -11.03 1.77 8.23
N TYR A 4 -10.09 2.12 7.36
CA TYR A 4 -8.96 1.29 6.97
C TYR A 4 -7.78 1.58 7.87
N ILE A 5 -7.15 0.51 8.35
CA ILE A 5 -6.04 0.57 9.29
C ILE A 5 -4.76 0.12 8.57
N GLY A 6 -3.71 0.94 8.63
CA GLY A 6 -2.38 0.53 8.21
C GLY A 6 -1.60 -0.04 9.40
N LEU A 7 -1.11 -1.27 9.24
CA LEU A 7 -0.34 -1.99 10.25
C LEU A 7 1.11 -2.15 9.79
N SER A 8 2.05 -1.85 10.69
CA SER A 8 3.47 -2.21 10.53
C SER A 8 4.00 -2.70 11.88
N ASP A 9 4.81 -3.77 11.85
CA ASP A 9 5.34 -4.43 13.06
C ASP A 9 4.29 -4.73 14.15
N GLY A 10 3.09 -5.15 13.72
CA GLY A 10 1.97 -5.47 14.61
C GLY A 10 1.34 -4.26 15.30
N LYS A 11 1.72 -3.03 14.93
CA LYS A 11 1.19 -1.78 15.48
C LYS A 11 0.37 -1.05 14.43
N VAL A 12 -0.71 -0.41 14.87
CA VAL A 12 -1.44 0.57 14.07
C VAL A 12 -0.57 1.81 13.87
N ARG A 13 -0.38 2.20 12.61
CA ARG A 13 0.41 3.37 12.22
C ARG A 13 -0.45 4.46 11.62
N VAL A 14 -1.47 4.09 10.85
CA VAL A 14 -2.38 5.02 10.16
C VAL A 14 -3.81 4.53 10.19
N ILE A 15 -4.76 5.46 10.14
CA ILE A 15 -6.21 5.21 10.01
C ILE A 15 -6.72 6.16 8.91
N SER A 16 -7.48 5.64 7.94
CA SER A 16 -8.08 6.44 6.87
C SER A 16 -9.47 5.93 6.51
N ASP A 17 -10.31 6.79 5.93
CA ASP A 17 -11.65 6.43 5.45
C ASP A 17 -11.64 5.66 4.12
N ASP A 18 -10.45 5.54 3.50
CA ASP A 18 -10.24 4.99 2.16
C ASP A 18 -9.00 4.07 2.11
N VAL A 19 -9.10 2.96 1.38
CA VAL A 19 -8.05 1.93 1.31
C VAL A 19 -6.81 2.43 0.58
N VAL A 20 -6.99 3.26 -0.46
CA VAL A 20 -5.89 3.86 -1.20
C VAL A 20 -5.15 4.80 -0.27
N ASP A 21 -5.86 5.71 0.39
CA ASP A 21 -5.23 6.66 1.30
C ASP A 21 -4.52 5.97 2.47
N ALA A 22 -5.15 4.96 3.10
CA ALA A 22 -4.48 4.15 4.14
C ALA A 22 -3.19 3.49 3.64
N THR A 23 -3.20 2.95 2.42
CA THR A 23 -2.04 2.30 1.82
C THR A 23 -0.93 3.31 1.57
N ILE A 24 -1.25 4.46 0.97
CA ILE A 24 -0.29 5.52 0.68
C ILE A 24 0.32 6.08 1.96
N ASP A 25 -0.50 6.35 2.96
CA ASP A 25 -0.04 6.92 4.22
C ASP A 25 0.83 5.94 5.00
N LEU A 26 0.51 4.63 4.98
CA LEU A 26 1.37 3.61 5.59
C LEU A 26 2.73 3.53 4.89
N VAL A 27 2.77 3.51 3.55
CA VAL A 27 4.04 3.52 2.80
C VAL A 27 4.85 4.77 3.14
N ARG A 28 4.21 5.94 3.21
CA ARG A 28 4.89 7.20 3.55
C ARG A 28 5.42 7.23 4.98
N ASP A 29 4.79 6.53 5.90
CA ASP A 29 5.21 6.44 7.30
C ASP A 29 6.39 5.48 7.50
N ILE A 30 6.51 4.42 6.68
CA ILE A 30 7.52 3.36 6.89
C ILE A 30 8.66 3.37 5.86
N ALA A 31 8.46 3.92 4.66
CA ALA A 31 9.51 4.02 3.64
C ALA A 31 10.61 4.97 4.11
N SER A 32 11.87 4.54 3.95
CA SER A 32 13.02 5.31 4.43
C SER A 32 13.72 6.09 3.33
N SER A 33 13.51 5.69 2.07
CA SER A 33 14.14 6.27 0.88
C SER A 33 13.20 6.25 -0.32
N THR A 34 13.53 7.04 -1.35
CA THR A 34 12.79 7.06 -2.62
C THR A 34 13.31 6.04 -3.64
N GLU A 35 14.44 5.37 -3.37
CA GLU A 35 15.11 4.43 -4.28
C GLU A 35 14.86 2.96 -3.90
N GLU A 36 13.88 2.71 -3.04
CA GLU A 36 13.47 1.39 -2.57
C GLU A 36 12.61 0.65 -3.61
N VAL A 37 12.53 -0.67 -3.45
CA VAL A 37 11.57 -1.52 -4.16
C VAL A 37 10.42 -1.82 -3.22
N ILE A 38 9.19 -1.58 -3.66
CA ILE A 38 7.98 -1.98 -2.95
C ILE A 38 7.23 -3.06 -3.72
N THR A 39 7.02 -4.20 -3.07
CA THR A 39 6.32 -5.35 -3.65
C THR A 39 4.98 -5.51 -2.97
N PHE A 40 3.90 -5.26 -3.70
CA PHE A 40 2.53 -5.45 -3.23
C PHE A 40 1.99 -6.83 -3.61
N TYR A 41 1.29 -7.45 -2.66
CA TYR A 41 0.43 -8.60 -2.86
C TYR A 41 -1.02 -8.20 -2.67
N THR A 42 -1.81 -8.26 -3.74
CA THR A 42 -3.21 -7.84 -3.74
C THR A 42 -4.14 -8.96 -3.28
N GLY A 43 -5.01 -8.64 -2.34
CA GLY A 43 -6.03 -9.53 -1.79
C GLY A 43 -7.23 -9.72 -2.72
N LYS A 44 -8.24 -10.48 -2.25
CA LYS A 44 -9.48 -10.73 -3.02
C LYS A 44 -10.31 -9.48 -3.24
N ASP A 45 -10.27 -8.55 -2.29
CA ASP A 45 -11.07 -7.33 -2.30
C ASP A 45 -10.33 -6.14 -2.93
N ALA A 46 -9.08 -6.34 -3.38
CA ALA A 46 -8.34 -5.33 -4.11
C ALA A 46 -8.87 -5.20 -5.54
N ILE A 47 -9.34 -4.00 -5.90
CA ILE A 47 -9.86 -3.73 -7.24
C ILE A 47 -8.79 -3.08 -8.14
N PRO A 48 -8.84 -3.30 -9.47
CA PRO A 48 -7.84 -2.74 -10.38
C PRO A 48 -7.73 -1.21 -10.35
N GLU A 49 -8.83 -0.50 -10.12
CA GLU A 49 -8.86 0.96 -10.07
C GLU A 49 -8.05 1.52 -8.89
N ASP A 50 -8.16 0.88 -7.72
CA ASP A 50 -7.39 1.24 -6.53
C ASP A 50 -5.91 0.95 -6.74
N ASN A 51 -5.56 -0.19 -7.34
CA ASN A 51 -4.17 -0.56 -7.65
C ASN A 51 -3.48 0.50 -8.50
N GLU A 52 -4.13 0.96 -9.58
CA GLU A 52 -3.57 1.99 -10.46
C GLU A 52 -3.49 3.34 -9.76
N THR A 53 -4.48 3.66 -8.91
CA THR A 53 -4.46 4.89 -8.11
C THR A 53 -3.32 4.88 -7.08
N ILE A 54 -3.08 3.75 -6.41
CA ILE A 54 -1.98 3.55 -5.46
C ILE A 54 -0.65 3.76 -6.17
N LYS A 55 -0.40 3.05 -7.29
CA LYS A 55 0.83 3.21 -8.09
C LYS A 55 1.07 4.67 -8.46
N LYS A 56 0.05 5.34 -8.99
CA LYS A 56 0.15 6.73 -9.44
C LYS A 56 0.46 7.69 -8.29
N LYS A 57 -0.21 7.54 -7.15
CA LYS A 57 0.04 8.37 -5.96
C LYS A 57 1.44 8.11 -5.40
N LEU A 58 1.87 6.85 -5.28
CA LEU A 58 3.21 6.51 -4.81
C LEU A 58 4.30 7.07 -5.73
N LYS A 59 4.19 6.92 -7.06
CA LYS A 59 5.16 7.51 -8.00
C LYS A 59 5.25 9.03 -7.91
N LYS A 60 4.20 9.72 -7.43
CA LYS A 60 4.26 11.16 -7.17
C LYS A 60 5.10 11.50 -5.92
N TYR A 61 5.00 10.70 -4.86
CA TYR A 61 5.74 10.91 -3.62
C TYR A 61 7.16 10.32 -3.66
N PHE A 62 7.33 9.21 -4.37
CA PHE A 62 8.56 8.44 -4.52
C PHE A 62 8.83 8.18 -6.02
N PRO A 63 9.33 9.18 -6.77
CA PRO A 63 9.46 9.07 -8.23
C PRO A 63 10.40 7.96 -8.72
N LYS A 64 11.37 7.58 -7.89
CA LYS A 64 12.39 6.57 -8.19
C LYS A 64 12.06 5.18 -7.64
N MET A 65 11.03 5.04 -6.80
CA MET A 65 10.69 3.78 -6.14
C MET A 65 10.14 2.82 -7.17
N ASP A 66 10.65 1.59 -7.20
CA ASP A 66 10.09 0.57 -8.09
C ASP A 66 8.87 -0.07 -7.43
N ILE A 67 7.77 -0.22 -8.18
CA ILE A 67 6.49 -0.66 -7.63
C ILE A 67 6.03 -1.91 -8.37
N GLU A 68 6.11 -3.03 -7.68
CA GLU A 68 5.64 -4.32 -8.18
C GLU A 68 4.28 -4.65 -7.59
N MET A 69 3.38 -5.19 -8.41
CA MET A 69 2.06 -5.63 -7.96
C MET A 69 1.81 -7.06 -8.43
N HIS A 70 1.63 -7.96 -7.46
CA HIS A 70 1.32 -9.36 -7.68
C HIS A 70 -0.05 -9.70 -7.11
N LYS A 71 -0.75 -10.62 -7.77
CA LYS A 71 -2.00 -11.16 -7.25
C LYS A 71 -1.70 -12.18 -6.15
N GLY A 72 -1.98 -11.82 -4.90
CA GLY A 72 -1.80 -12.70 -3.75
C GLY A 72 -3.07 -13.48 -3.38
N GLY A 73 -4.26 -12.90 -3.61
CA GLY A 73 -5.54 -13.54 -3.36
C GLY A 73 -5.87 -13.77 -1.89
N GLN A 74 -5.23 -13.04 -0.98
CA GLN A 74 -5.47 -13.14 0.45
C GLN A 74 -6.93 -12.74 0.78
N PRO A 75 -7.62 -13.48 1.66
CA PRO A 75 -9.02 -13.20 1.99
C PRO A 75 -9.22 -12.12 3.05
N LEU A 76 -8.18 -11.78 3.83
CA LEU A 76 -8.30 -10.89 5.01
C LEU A 76 -7.76 -9.48 4.78
N TYR A 77 -6.75 -9.34 3.92
CA TYR A 77 -6.08 -8.06 3.70
C TYR A 77 -6.17 -7.69 2.22
N PRO A 78 -6.68 -6.48 1.90
CA PRO A 78 -6.71 -6.02 0.51
C PRO A 78 -5.29 -5.79 -0.02
N TYR A 79 -4.37 -5.36 0.83
CA TYR A 79 -2.97 -5.13 0.48
C TYR A 79 -2.05 -5.64 1.58
N ILE A 80 -1.02 -6.38 1.17
CA ILE A 80 0.17 -6.69 1.98
C ILE A 80 1.36 -6.25 1.14
N PHE A 81 2.38 -5.64 1.74
CA PHE A 81 3.57 -5.25 1.01
C PHE A 81 4.83 -5.30 1.88
N SER A 82 5.97 -5.38 1.19
CA SER A 82 7.31 -5.21 1.75
C SER A 82 8.01 -4.07 1.04
N ILE A 83 8.94 -3.40 1.74
CA ILE A 83 9.80 -2.36 1.20
C ILE A 83 11.25 -2.79 1.44
N GLU A 84 12.08 -2.74 0.40
CA GLU A 84 13.50 -3.13 0.39
C GLU A 84 14.41 -2.01 -0.11
#